data_AF-A0A327KKV3-F1
#
_entry.id   AF-A0A327KKV3-F1
#
_cell.length_a   1.000
_cell.length_b   1.000
_cell.length_c   1.000
_cell.angle_alpha   90.00
_cell.angle_beta   90.00
_cell.angle_gamma   90.00
#
_symmetry.space_group_name_H-M   'P 1'
#
loop_
_entity.id
_entity.type
_entity.pdbx_description
1 polymer ?
#
loop_
_entity_poly.entity_id
_entity_poly.type
_entity_poly.pdbx_seq_one_letter_code
_entity_poly.pdbx_strand_id
1 'polypeptide(L)' 'MRTLTISLSHRQVKRIQEAVDSGTYASNSEVVRDALRLWEQREEQRTVDLDRLKRADDEAERNPAKGRSTPD' A
#
# COMPACT_ATOMS: atom_id res chain seq x y z
N MET A 1 -23.84 -6.91 0.66
CA MET A 1 -22.96 -5.94 -0.02
C MET A 1 -23.68 -4.60 -0.11
N ARG A 2 -22.95 -3.49 0.03
CA ARG A 2 -23.49 -2.14 -0.22
C ARG A 2 -22.86 -1.58 -1.49
N THR A 3 -23.64 -0.88 -2.30
CA THR A 3 -23.15 -0.20 -3.50
C THR A 3 -22.63 1.19 -3.13
N LEU A 4 -21.51 1.58 -3.72
CA LEU A 4 -20.92 2.90 -3.55
C LEU A 4 -20.79 3.55 -4.93
N THR A 5 -21.17 4.82 -5.02
CA THR A 5 -20.91 5.65 -6.20
C THR A 5 -19.62 6.40 -5.95
N ILE A 6 -18.65 6.25 -6.86
CA ILE A 6 -17.34 6.90 -6.78
C ILE A 6 -16.99 7.53 -8.13
N SER A 7 -16.24 8.61 -8.10
CA SER A 7 -15.70 9.24 -9.30
C SER A 7 -14.34 8.64 -9.64
N LEU A 8 -14.18 8.22 -10.88
CA LEU A 8 -12.93 7.69 -11.42
C LEU A 8 -12.47 8.54 -12.61
N SER A 9 -11.17 8.70 -12.76
CA SER A 9 -10.61 9.31 -13.96
C SER A 9 -10.92 8.45 -15.20
N HIS A 10 -11.00 9.07 -16.38
CA HIS A 10 -11.22 8.35 -17.65
C HIS A 10 -10.21 7.21 -17.85
N ARG A 11 -8.95 7.41 -17.45
CA ARG A 11 -7.90 6.40 -17.53
C ARG A 11 -8.18 5.18 -16.63
N GLN A 12 -8.68 5.40 -15.42
CA GLN A 12 -9.04 4.31 -14.51
C GLN A 12 -10.23 3.52 -15.04
N VAL A 13 -11.26 4.21 -15.54
CA VAL A 13 -12.43 3.56 -16.15
C VAL A 13 -12.01 2.68 -17.32
N LYS A 14 -11.19 3.20 -18.24
CA LYS A 14 -10.68 2.43 -19.38
C LYS A 14 -9.92 1.18 -18.94
N ARG A 15 -9.04 1.30 -17.95
CA ARG A 15 -8.27 0.14 -17.43
C ARG A 15 -9.16 -0.91 -16.78
N ILE A 16 -10.19 -0.50 -16.04
CA ILE A 16 -11.15 -1.44 -15.43
C ILE A 16 -11.92 -2.18 -16.52
N GLN A 17 -12.40 -1.45 -17.54
CA GLN A 17 -13.14 -2.05 -18.64
C GLN A 17 -12.28 -3.04 -19.43
N GLU A 18 -11.04 -2.67 -19.78
CA GLU A 18 -10.09 -3.56 -20.47
C GLU A 18 -9.85 -4.87 -19.70
N ALA A 19 -9.78 -4.81 -18.36
CA ALA A 19 -9.55 -5.98 -17.51
C ALA A 19 -10.76 -6.92 -17.41
N VAL A 20 -11.97 -6.39 -17.61
CA VAL A 20 -13.20 -7.19 -17.70
C VAL A 20 -13.36 -7.74 -19.12
N ASP A 21 -13.11 -6.92 -20.15
CA ASP A 21 -13.21 -7.32 -21.55
C ASP A 21 -12.19 -8.41 -21.91
N SER A 22 -11.02 -8.41 -21.28
CA SER A 22 -10.02 -9.49 -21.42
C SER A 22 -10.43 -10.80 -20.75
N GLY A 23 -11.51 -10.81 -19.96
CA GLY A 23 -11.94 -11.95 -19.16
C GLY A 23 -11.07 -12.21 -17.92
N THR A 24 -10.13 -11.31 -17.59
CA THR A 24 -9.30 -11.45 -16.37
C THR A 24 -10.14 -11.28 -15.10
N TYR A 25 -11.19 -10.47 -15.17
CA TYR A 25 -12.16 -10.28 -14.09
C TYR A 25 -13.58 -10.45 -14.62
N ALA A 26 -14.48 -10.98 -13.78
CA ALA A 26 -15.87 -11.18 -14.15
C ALA A 26 -16.72 -9.90 -14.05
N SER A 27 -16.24 -8.88 -13.34
CA SER A 27 -16.96 -7.61 -13.19
C SER A 27 -16.09 -6.43 -12.76
N ASN A 28 -16.54 -5.21 -13.04
CA ASN A 28 -15.90 -3.96 -12.57
C ASN A 28 -15.72 -3.95 -11.04
N SER A 29 -16.74 -4.42 -10.30
CA SER A 29 -16.70 -4.50 -8.84
C SER A 29 -15.65 -5.48 -8.33
N GLU A 30 -15.29 -6.50 -9.11
CA GLU A 30 -14.22 -7.44 -8.75
C GLU A 30 -12.85 -6.79 -8.90
N VAL A 31 -12.62 -6.07 -10.00
CA VAL A 31 -11.39 -5.28 -10.21
C VAL A 31 -11.16 -4.29 -9.07
N VAL A 32 -12.23 -3.57 -8.67
CA VAL A 32 -12.14 -2.60 -7.57
C VAL A 32 -11.84 -3.27 -6.24
N ARG A 33 -12.47 -4.41 -5.93
CA ARG A 33 -12.17 -5.18 -4.71
C ARG A 33 -10.72 -5.65 -4.68
N ASP A 34 -10.21 -6.14 -5.81
CA ASP A 34 -8.83 -6.59 -5.89
C ASP A 34 -7.83 -5.43 -5.71
N ALA A 35 -8.10 -4.30 -6.35
CA ALA A 35 -7.32 -3.08 -6.17
C ALA A 35 -7.31 -2.59 -4.71
N LEU A 36 -8.43 -2.72 -3.99
CA LEU A 36 -8.54 -2.37 -2.57
C LEU A 36 -7.73 -3.33 -1.69
N ARG A 37 -7.73 -4.63 -1.97
CA ARG A 37 -6.88 -5.60 -1.25
C ARG A 37 -5.39 -5.29 -1.43
N LEU A 38 -4.97 -4.95 -2.65
CA LEU A 38 -3.59 -4.53 -2.92
C LEU A 38 -3.23 -3.21 -2.23
N TRP A 39 -4.20 -2.30 -2.06
CA TRP A 39 -3.98 -1.08 -1.28
C TRP A 39 -3.83 -1.39 0.21
N GLU A 40 -4.69 -2.24 0.78
CA GLU A 40 -4.65 -2.65 2.18
C GLU A 40 -3.32 -3.31 2.53
N GLN A 41 -2.84 -4.26 1.72
CA GLN A 41 -1.51 -4.88 1.87
C GLN A 41 -0.37 -3.85 1.87
N ARG A 42 -0.48 -2.81 1.04
CA ARG A 42 0.51 -1.71 1.03
C ARG A 42 0.45 -0.86 2.30
N GLU A 43 -0.74 -0.65 2.87
CA GLU A 43 -0.88 0.08 4.13
C GLU A 43 -0.33 -0.71 5.32
N GLU A 44 -0.56 -2.02 5.35
CA GLU A 44 0.03 -2.91 6.35
C GLU A 44 1.55 -2.84 6.30
N GLN A 45 2.15 -2.94 5.10
CA GLN A 45 3.59 -2.81 4.92
C GLN A 45 4.11 -1.44 5.36
N ARG A 46 3.42 -0.35 4.99
CA ARG A 46 3.78 1.01 5.43
C ARG A 46 3.78 1.13 6.94
N THR A 47 2.82 0.51 7.61
CA THR A 47 2.72 0.54 9.08
C THR A 47 3.90 -0.17 9.73
N VAL A 48 4.25 -1.36 9.22
CA VAL A 48 5.42 -2.12 9.70
C VAL A 48 6.72 -1.33 9.51
N ASP A 49 6.90 -0.70 8.36
CA ASP A 49 8.10 0.07 8.06
C ASP A 49 8.24 1.29 8.98
N LEU A 50 7.14 2.00 9.25
CA LEU A 50 7.10 3.13 10.18
C LEU A 50 7.39 2.69 11.63
N ASP A 51 6.84 1.57 12.07
CA ASP A 51 7.11 1.03 13.40
C ASP A 51 8.56 0.60 13.57
N ARG A 52 9.16 0.04 12.51
CA ARG A 52 10.59 -0.30 12.50
C ARG A 52 11.45 0.95 12.60
N LEU A 53 11.11 2.00 11.86
CA LEU A 53 11.84 3.27 11.91
C LEU A 53 11.79 3.89 13.31
N LYS A 54 10.60 3.99 13.92
CA LYS A 54 10.42 4.50 15.28
C LYS A 54 11.26 3.73 16.31
N ARG A 55 11.28 2.40 16.23
CA ARG A 55 12.10 1.58 17.15
C ARG A 55 13.60 1.82 16.99
N ALA A 56 14.06 2.06 15.77
CA ALA A 56 15.46 2.37 15.51
C ALA A 56 15.84 3.75 16.09
N ASP A 57 14.94 4.73 15.97
CA ASP A 57 15.11 6.05 16.58
C ASP A 57 15.14 5.95 18.11
N ASP A 58 14.18 5.23 18.73
CA ASP A 58 14.14 4.99 20.18
C ASP A 58 15.42 4.28 20.69
N GLU A 59 15.94 3.30 19.94
CA GLU A 59 17.18 2.61 20.28
C GLU A 59 18.39 3.54 20.21
N ALA A 60 18.45 4.41 19.19
CA ALA A 60 19.52 5.39 19.02
C ALA A 60 19.50 6.45 20.13
N GLU A 61 18.32 6.93 20.53
CA GLU A 61 18.16 7.85 21.66
C GLU A 61 18.55 7.19 22.98
N ARG A 62 18.19 5.92 23.18
CA ARG A 62 18.52 5.16 24.40
C ARG A 62 20.00 4.75 24.48
N ASN A 63 20.70 4.66 23.35
CA ASN A 63 22.12 4.32 23.29
C ASN A 63 22.92 5.24 22.35
N PRO A 64 23.24 6.47 22.79
CA PRO A 64 23.95 7.46 21.98
C PRO A 64 25.42 7.11 21.68
N ALA A 65 25.98 6.05 22.30
CA ALA A 65 27.39 5.67 22.16
C ALA A 65 27.70 4.85 20.90
N LYS A 66 26.69 4.32 20.20
CA LYS A 66 26.89 3.44 19.02
C LYS A 66 27.04 4.21 17.69
N GLY A 67 26.85 5.54 17.69
CA GLY A 67 26.96 6.39 16.50
C GLY A 67 28.35 7.00 16.24
N ARG A 68 29.32 6.82 17.14
CA ARG A 68 30.72 7.28 16.99
C ARG A 68 31.67 6.11 17.08
N SER A 69 31.70 5.28 16.04
CA SER A 69 32.83 4.39 15.79
C SER A 69 33.12 4.48 14.31
N THR A 70 33.82 5.56 13.98
CA THR A 70 34.41 5.82 12.67
C THR A 70 35.29 4.62 12.26
N PRO A 71 35.25 4.15 11.00
CA PRO A 71 36.16 3.11 10.51
C PRO A 71 37.60 3.66 10.43
N ASP A 72 38.58 2.80 10.71
CA ASP A 72 39.98 2.95 10.28
C ASP A 72 40.15 2.32 8.90
#